data_AF-A0A1H7PKX3-F1
#
_entry.id   AF-A0A1H7PKX3-F1
#
_cell.length_a   1.000
_cell.length_b   1.000
_cell.length_c   1.000
_cell.angle_alpha   90.00
_cell.angle_beta   90.00
_cell.angle_gamma   90.00
#
_symmetry.space_group_name_H-M   'P 1'
#
loop_
_entity.id
_entity.type
_entity.pdbx_description
1 polymer ?
#
loop_
_entity_poly.entity_id
_entity_poly.type
_entity_poly.pdbx_seq_one_letter_code
_entity_poly.pdbx_strand_id
1 'polypeptide(L)' 'MNVTLVQQRHDEASSAVVERGITVQTSFNTMCAIEYLKSHNVHPKVIERVLLHPDQRRKAVH' A
#
# COMPACT_ATOMS: atom_id res chain seq x y z
N MET A 1 3.33 -18.68 -21.25
CA MET A 1 2.58 -17.42 -21.10
C MET A 1 1.94 -17.44 -19.72
N ASN A 2 2.48 -16.72 -18.72
CA ASN A 2 1.86 -16.63 -17.37
C ASN A 2 2.32 -15.39 -16.55
N VAL A 3 3.13 -14.50 -17.13
CA VAL A 3 3.76 -13.38 -16.41
C VAL A 3 2.73 -12.32 -16.02
N THR A 4 1.71 -12.08 -16.84
CA THR A 4 0.69 -11.04 -16.61
C THR A 4 -0.20 -11.33 -15.40
N LEU A 5 -0.64 -12.57 -15.20
CA LEU A 5 -1.54 -12.93 -14.09
C LEU A 5 -0.86 -12.90 -12.72
N VAL A 6 0.41 -13.33 -12.65
CA VAL A 6 1.18 -13.31 -11.40
C VAL A 6 1.49 -11.87 -10.99
N GLN A 7 1.85 -11.03 -11.96
CA GLN A 7 2.15 -9.63 -11.72
C GLN A 7 0.89 -8.85 -11.30
N GLN A 8 -0.26 -9.08 -11.95
CA GLN A 8 -1.52 -8.47 -11.57
C GLN A 8 -1.97 -8.82 -10.14
N ARG A 9 -1.85 -10.09 -9.73
CA ARG A 9 -2.18 -10.51 -8.35
C ARG A 9 -1.25 -9.90 -7.31
N HIS A 10 0.02 -9.74 -7.65
CA HIS A 10 0.99 -9.10 -6.77
C HIS A 10 0.69 -7.60 -6.60
N ASP A 11 0.31 -6.94 -7.70
CA ASP A 11 -0.09 -5.53 -7.69
C ASP A 11 -1.39 -5.32 -6.88
N GLU A 12 -2.38 -6.21 -7.00
CA GLU A 12 -3.62 -6.17 -6.21
C GLU A 12 -3.35 -6.39 -4.71
N ALA A 13 -2.55 -7.38 -4.34
CA ALA A 13 -2.16 -7.63 -2.95
C ALA A 13 -1.38 -6.44 -2.36
N SER A 14 -0.47 -5.84 -3.14
CA SER A 14 0.27 -4.65 -2.72
C SER A 14 -0.66 -3.45 -2.54
N SER A 15 -1.64 -3.26 -3.42
CA SER A 15 -2.63 -2.19 -3.33
C SER A 15 -3.52 -2.33 -2.09
N ALA A 16 -3.98 -3.54 -1.78
CA ALA A 16 -4.82 -3.81 -0.61
C ALA A 16 -4.08 -3.53 0.71
N VAL A 17 -2.80 -3.91 0.80
CA VAL A 17 -1.96 -3.60 1.97
C VAL A 17 -1.80 -2.09 2.15
N VAL A 18 -1.51 -1.37 1.06
CA VAL A 18 -1.37 0.09 1.10
C VAL A 18 -2.68 0.77 1.53
N GLU A 19 -3.81 0.33 0.99
CA GLU A 19 -5.12 0.86 1.35
C GLU A 19 -5.44 0.63 2.82
N ARG A 20 -5.16 -0.58 3.32
CA ARG A 20 -5.35 -0.87 4.75
C ARG A 20 -4.43 -0.02 5.63
N GLY A 21 -3.19 0.24 5.21
CA GLY A 21 -2.26 1.12 5.92
C GLY A 21 -2.76 2.56 6.05
N ILE A 22 -3.36 3.10 4.98
CA ILE A 22 -3.98 4.44 5.00
C ILE A 22 -5.18 4.46 5.97
N THR A 23 -6.04 3.44 5.91
CA THR A 23 -7.15 3.31 6.86
C THR A 23 -6.66 3.21 8.31
N VAL A 24 -5.56 2.49 8.57
CA VAL A 24 -4.94 2.42 9.90
C VAL A 24 -4.45 3.81 10.35
N GLN A 25 -3.87 4.59 9.44
CA GLN A 25 -3.44 5.96 9.75
C GLN A 25 -4.60 6.85 10.15
N THR A 26 -5.71 6.81 9.39
CA THR A 26 -6.90 7.64 9.65
C THR A 26 -7.67 7.20 10.88
N SER A 27 -7.67 5.90 11.19
CA SER A 27 -8.45 5.35 12.31
C SER A 27 -7.68 5.34 13.64
N PHE A 28 -6.34 5.33 13.62
CA PHE A 28 -5.52 5.27 14.82
C PHE A 28 -4.51 6.42 14.86
N ASN A 29 -3.36 6.24 14.21
CA ASN A 29 -2.30 7.25 14.08
C ASN A 29 -1.25 6.80 13.05
N THR A 30 -0.35 7.72 12.69
CA THR A 30 0.74 7.48 11.75
C THR A 30 1.71 6.37 12.17
N MET A 31 2.02 6.24 13.47
CA MET A 31 2.95 5.21 13.96
C MET A 31 2.38 3.81 13.74
N CYS A 32 1.10 3.58 14.07
CA CYS A 32 0.42 2.32 13.82
C CYS A 32 0.40 1.97 12.32
N ALA A 33 0.20 2.95 11.44
CA ALA A 33 0.23 2.73 10.00
C ALA A 33 1.63 2.33 9.50
N ILE A 34 2.68 2.98 10.02
CA ILE A 34 4.07 2.63 9.72
C ILE A 34 4.36 1.19 10.15
N GLU A 35 3.97 0.81 11.36
CA GLU A 35 4.19 -0.54 11.88
C GLU A 35 3.43 -1.60 11.06
N TYR A 36 2.17 -1.32 10.72
CA TYR A 36 1.36 -2.18 9.85
C TYR A 36 2.02 -2.37 8.48
N LEU A 37 2.46 -1.30 7.81
CA LEU A 37 3.08 -1.40 6.49
C LEU A 37 4.44 -2.10 6.55
N LYS A 38 5.23 -1.89 7.60
CA LYS A 38 6.50 -2.59 7.82
C LYS A 38 6.29 -4.09 8.04
N SER A 39 5.26 -4.50 8.80
CA SER A 39 4.98 -5.93 9.02
C SER A 39 4.55 -6.66 7.74
N HIS A 40 4.11 -5.92 6.72
CA HIS A 40 3.76 -6.43 5.39
C HIS A 40 4.90 -6.24 4.36
N ASN A 41 6.13 -5.99 4.81
CA ASN A 41 7.33 -5.81 3.97
C ASN A 41 7.24 -4.67 2.94
N VAL A 42 6.43 -3.64 3.21
CA VAL A 42 6.36 -2.47 2.34
C VAL A 42 7.63 -1.65 2.48
N HIS A 43 8.25 -1.31 1.34
CA HIS A 43 9.49 -0.56 1.33
C HIS A 43 9.33 0.84 1.97
N PRO A 44 10.27 1.33 2.79
CA PRO A 44 10.14 2.62 3.49
C PRO A 44 9.78 3.82 2.60
N LYS A 45 10.40 3.93 1.41
CA LYS A 45 10.04 4.96 0.41
C LYS A 45 8.58 4.89 -0.05
N VAL A 46 8.02 3.69 -0.13
CA VAL A 46 6.60 3.50 -0.45
C VAL A 46 5.75 3.93 0.72
N ILE A 47 6.12 3.57 1.96
CA ILE A 47 5.45 3.98 3.21
C ILE A 47 5.37 5.51 3.29
N GLU A 48 6.51 6.18 3.15
CA GLU A 48 6.60 7.64 3.17
C GLU A 48 5.64 8.26 2.13
N ARG A 49 5.73 7.81 0.88
CA ARG A 49 4.85 8.30 -0.19
C ARG A 49 3.37 8.09 0.12
N VAL A 50 2.96 6.90 0.59
CA VAL A 50 1.53 6.59 0.77
C VAL A 50 0.93 7.28 1.98
N LEU A 51 1.72 7.53 3.03
CA LEU A 51 1.25 8.20 4.26
C LEU A 51 1.30 9.73 4.15
N LEU A 52 2.21 10.29 3.33
CA LEU A 52 2.30 11.73 3.09
C LEU A 52 1.45 12.19 1.89
N HIS A 53 1.34 11.35 0.87
CA HIS A 53 0.66 11.67 -0.39
C HIS A 53 -0.26 10.50 -0.84
N PRO A 54 -1.28 10.15 -0.03
CA PRO A 54 -2.21 9.07 -0.35
C PRO A 54 -2.91 9.26 -1.70
N ASP A 55 -3.18 10.51 -2.10
CA ASP A 55 -3.82 10.86 -3.38
C ASP A 55 -2.96 10.59 -4.63
N GLN A 56 -1.64 10.46 -4.46
CA GLN A 56 -0.71 10.12 -5.55
C GLN A 56 -0.64 8.61 -5.82
N ARG A 57 -1.45 7.80 -5.13
CA ARG A 57 -1.64 6.41 -5.52
C ARG A 57 -2.12 6.36 -6.97
N ARG A 58 -1.52 5.46 -7.76
CA ARG A 58 -2.05 5.16 -9.10
C ARG A 58 -3.49 4.71 -8.90
N LYS A 59 -4.45 5.52 -9.34
CA LYS A 59 -5.82 5.05 -9.53
C LYS A 59 -5.71 3.95 -10.57
N ALA A 60 -6.01 2.71 -10.17
CA ALA A 60 -6.24 1.67 -11.15
C ALA A 60 -7.34 2.21 -12.06
N VAL A 61 -6.98 2.60 -13.28
CA VAL A 61 -7.95 2.90 -14.31
C VAL A 61 -8.59 1.56 -14.61
N HIS A 62 -9.82 1.41 -14.11
CA HIS A 62 -10.66 0.25 -14.37
C HIS A 62 -11.21 0.32 -15.80
#